data_AF-A0A350LT76-F1
#
_entry.id   AF-A0A350LT76-F1
#
_cell.length_a   1.000
_cell.length_b   1.000
_cell.length_c   1.000
_cell.angle_alpha   90.00
_cell.angle_beta   90.00
_cell.angle_gamma   90.00
#
_symmetry.space_group_name_H-M   'P 1'
#
loop_
_entity.id
_entity.type
_entity.pdbx_description
1 polymer ?
#
loop_
_entity_poly.entity_id
_entity_poly.type
_entity_poly.pdbx_seq_one_letter_code
_entity_poly.pdbx_strand_id
1 'polypeptide(L)'
;AYDELMAHQMTLALARSKLRRAKGRATVGTGRLQARVLAALPYALTGAQTRAIAEIAADMAAPQRMNRLLQGDVGAGKTLV
;
A
#
# COMPACT_ATOMS: atom_id res chain seq x y z
N ALA A 1 -10.28 -8.88 -30.69
CA ALA A 1 -10.34 -9.43 -29.33
C ALA A 1 -8.95 -9.60 -28.70
N TYR A 2 -8.07 -10.50 -29.17
CA TYR A 2 -6.74 -10.69 -28.53
C TYR A 2 -5.84 -9.47 -28.70
N ASP A 3 -5.78 -8.89 -29.90
CA ASP A 3 -4.96 -7.70 -30.18
C ASP A 3 -5.44 -6.47 -29.41
N GLU A 4 -6.74 -6.32 -29.22
CA GLU A 4 -7.32 -5.22 -28.43
C GLU A 4 -6.97 -5.36 -26.94
N LEU A 5 -7.08 -6.58 -26.38
CA LEU A 5 -6.68 -6.86 -25.01
C LEU A 5 -5.17 -6.62 -24.83
N MET A 6 -4.35 -7.10 -25.76
CA MET A 6 -2.89 -6.93 -25.77
C MET A 6 -2.54 -5.43 -25.79
N ALA A 7 -3.12 -4.65 -26.71
CA ALA A 7 -2.90 -3.21 -26.80
C ALA A 7 -3.32 -2.48 -25.51
N HIS A 8 -4.43 -2.90 -24.89
CA HIS A 8 -4.90 -2.32 -23.63
C HIS A 8 -3.97 -2.66 -22.45
N GLN A 9 -3.46 -3.89 -22.37
CA GLN A 9 -2.48 -4.30 -21.34
C GLN A 9 -1.15 -3.58 -21.53
N MET A 10 -0.67 -3.41 -22.77
CA MET A 10 0.54 -2.64 -23.07
C MET A 10 0.39 -1.17 -22.64
N THR A 11 -0.75 -0.55 -22.94
CA THR A 11 -1.05 0.82 -22.53
C THR A 11 -1.06 0.96 -21.01
N LEU A 12 -1.70 0.02 -20.31
CA LEU A 12 -1.72 0.00 -18.85
C LEU A 12 -0.32 -0.22 -18.25
N ALA A 13 0.48 -1.10 -18.84
CA ALA A 13 1.86 -1.37 -18.42
C ALA A 13 2.75 -0.12 -18.57
N LEU A 14 2.63 0.59 -19.69
CA LEU A 14 3.34 1.85 -19.95
C LEU A 14 2.93 2.94 -18.94
N ALA A 15 1.63 3.09 -18.68
CA ALA A 15 1.13 4.03 -17.67
C ALA A 15 1.67 3.70 -16.26
N ARG A 16 1.61 2.42 -15.86
CA ARG A 16 2.17 1.94 -14.58
C ARG A 16 3.68 2.15 -14.48
N SER A 17 4.42 1.95 -15.57
CA SER A 17 5.87 2.19 -15.60
C SER A 17 6.21 3.67 -15.37
N LYS A 18 5.47 4.59 -16.00
CA LYS A 18 5.63 6.03 -15.79
C LYS A 18 5.32 6.44 -14.35
N LEU A 19 4.21 5.95 -13.78
CA LEU A 19 3.82 6.26 -12.39
C LEU A 19 4.83 5.73 -11.37
N ARG A 20 5.35 4.51 -11.55
CA ARG A 20 6.37 3.92 -10.65
C ARG A 20 7.69 4.71 -10.63
N ARG A 21 8.01 5.42 -11.70
CA ARG A 21 9.22 6.25 -11.80
C ARG A 21 9.06 7.64 -11.18
N ALA A 22 7.85 8.03 -10.77
CA ALA A 22 7.65 9.31 -10.12
C ALA A 22 8.44 9.38 -8.81
N LYS A 23 9.26 10.43 -8.66
CA LYS A 23 10.02 10.67 -7.42
C LYS A 23 9.03 10.80 -6.25
N GLY A 24 9.27 10.00 -5.20
CA GLY A 24 8.57 10.07 -3.93
C GLY A 24 9.35 10.87 -2.90
N ARG A 25 8.76 10.99 -1.72
CA ARG A 25 9.47 11.41 -0.50
C ARG A 25 9.44 10.23 0.46
N ALA A 26 10.62 9.68 0.73
CA ALA A 26 10.75 8.61 1.71
C ALA A 26 10.33 9.12 3.09
N THR A 27 9.44 8.39 3.75
CA THR A 27 8.99 8.64 5.11
C THR A 27 9.37 7.44 5.96
N VAL A 28 10.43 7.58 6.75
CA VAL A 28 10.90 6.52 7.66
C VAL A 28 10.47 6.88 9.07
N GLY A 29 9.44 6.18 9.55
CA GLY A 29 8.94 6.34 10.92
C GLY A 29 9.77 5.51 11.92
N THR A 30 9.88 5.99 13.16
CA THR A 30 10.53 5.25 14.26
C THR A 30 9.65 4.14 14.84
N GLY A 31 8.41 3.98 14.36
CA GLY A 31 7.43 3.04 14.89
C GLY A 31 6.80 3.45 16.24
N ARG A 32 7.31 4.49 16.91
CA ARG A 32 6.87 4.85 18.28
C ARG A 32 5.39 5.23 18.37
N LEU A 33 4.87 6.01 17.43
CA LEU A 33 3.46 6.38 17.40
C LEU A 33 2.57 5.20 17.01
N GLN A 34 3.01 4.40 16.04
CA GLN A 34 2.32 3.18 15.63
C GLN A 34 2.19 2.21 16.80
N ALA A 35 3.28 1.97 17.55
CA ALA A 35 3.26 1.10 18.73
C ALA A 35 2.28 1.58 19.80
N ARG A 36 2.19 2.90 20.03
CA ARG A 36 1.20 3.49 20.97
C ARG A 36 -0.24 3.24 20.52
N VAL A 37 -0.53 3.37 19.23
CA VAL A 37 -1.88 3.08 18.70
C VAL A 37 -2.19 1.60 18.86
N LEU A 38 -1.27 0.71 18.45
CA LEU A 38 -1.47 -0.74 18.52
C LEU A 38 -1.68 -1.22 19.96
N ALA A 39 -0.95 -0.66 20.93
CA ALA A 39 -1.10 -1.01 22.35
C ALA A 39 -2.41 -0.52 22.98
N ALA A 40 -3.06 0.50 22.38
CA ALA A 40 -4.31 1.06 22.87
C ALA A 40 -5.56 0.36 22.31
N LEU A 41 -5.41 -0.56 21.35
CA LEU A 41 -6.54 -1.24 20.74
C LEU A 41 -7.11 -2.32 21.70
N PRO A 42 -8.44 -2.42 21.81
CA PRO A 42 -9.08 -3.46 22.64
C PRO A 42 -9.11 -4.84 21.96
N TYR A 43 -8.38 -5.02 20.86
CA TYR A 43 -8.31 -6.26 20.08
C TYR A 43 -6.94 -6.41 19.41
N ALA A 44 -6.57 -7.64 19.08
CA ALA A 44 -5.37 -7.92 18.30
C ALA A 44 -5.63 -7.71 16.80
N LEU A 45 -4.61 -7.25 16.07
CA LEU A 45 -4.67 -7.18 14.62
C LEU A 45 -4.70 -8.58 14.01
N THR A 46 -5.41 -8.70 12.90
CA THR A 46 -5.32 -9.90 12.07
C THR A 46 -3.97 -9.95 11.36
N GLY A 47 -3.53 -11.15 10.98
CA GLY A 47 -2.30 -11.29 10.19
C GLY A 47 -2.33 -10.53 8.86
N ALA A 48 -3.52 -10.34 8.27
CA ALA A 48 -3.68 -9.54 7.05
C ALA A 48 -3.46 -8.04 7.30
N GLN A 49 -3.98 -7.50 8.41
CA GLN A 49 -3.76 -6.11 8.80
C GLN A 49 -2.28 -5.83 9.09
N THR A 50 -1.62 -6.72 9.84
CA THR A 50 -0.18 -6.60 10.12
C THR A 50 0.67 -6.59 8.86
N ARG A 51 0.37 -7.47 7.89
CA ARG A 51 1.05 -7.48 6.59
C ARG A 51 0.79 -6.18 5.81
N ALA A 52 -0.47 -5.74 5.74
CA ALA A 52 -0.82 -4.51 5.01
C ALA A 52 -0.09 -3.28 5.57
N ILE A 53 0.00 -3.14 6.90
CA ILE A 53 0.74 -2.05 7.54
C ILE A 53 2.24 -2.14 7.22
N ALA A 54 2.85 -3.32 7.30
CA ALA A 54 4.26 -3.52 6.98
C ALA A 54 4.57 -3.18 5.51
N GLU A 55 3.70 -3.60 4.59
CA GLU A 55 3.82 -3.30 3.17
C GLU A 55 3.68 -1.80 2.88
N ILE A 56 2.71 -1.11 3.51
CA ILE A 56 2.55 0.34 3.41
C ILE A 56 3.79 1.05 3.95
N ALA A 57 4.30 0.64 5.13
CA ALA A 57 5.48 1.25 5.72
C ALA A 57 6.72 1.09 4.82
N ALA A 58 6.89 -0.08 4.19
CA ALA A 58 7.98 -0.32 3.24
C ALA A 58 7.83 0.55 1.98
N ASP A 59 6.63 0.64 1.41
CA ASP A 59 6.37 1.48 0.24
C ASP A 59 6.58 2.98 0.53
N MET A 60 6.19 3.42 1.73
CA MET A 60 6.40 4.81 2.19
C MET A 60 7.87 5.14 2.44
N ALA A 61 8.69 4.16 2.83
CA ALA A 61 10.12 4.32 3.03
C ALA A 61 10.93 4.31 1.71
N ALA A 62 10.32 3.85 0.62
CA ALA A 62 10.97 3.79 -0.68
C ALA A 62 11.20 5.19 -1.29
N PRO A 63 12.23 5.36 -2.15
CA PRO A 63 12.46 6.64 -2.86
C PRO A 63 11.40 6.92 -3.94
N GLN A 64 10.67 5.90 -4.39
CA GLN A 64 9.54 6.03 -5.31
C GLN A 64 8.26 6.43 -4.55
N ARG A 65 7.33 7.11 -5.23
CA ARG A 65 6.02 7.41 -4.63
C ARG A 65 5.23 6.11 -4.39
N MET A 66 4.73 5.91 -3.17
CA MET A 66 3.77 4.82 -2.89
C MET A 66 2.50 5.01 -3.74
N ASN A 67 2.10 3.95 -4.44
CA ASN A 67 0.84 3.89 -5.20
C ASN A 67 0.15 2.55 -4.95
N ARG A 68 -0.34 2.37 -3.72
CA ARG A 68 -0.99 1.15 -3.23
C ARG A 68 -2.48 1.37 -3.06
N LEU A 69 -3.27 0.37 -3.47
CA LEU A 69 -4.69 0.29 -3.17
C LEU A 69 -4.90 -0.67 -1.99
N LEU A 70 -5.38 -0.16 -0.86
CA LEU A 70 -5.80 -0.98 0.26
C LEU A 70 -7.24 -1.43 0.06
N GLN A 71 -7.45 -2.73 -0.19
CA GLN A 71 -8.78 -3.33 -0.37
C GLN A 71 -9.11 -4.33 0.73
N GLY A 72 -10.40 -4.46 1.00
CA GLY A 72 -10.98 -5.40 1.94
C GLY A 72 -12.48 -5.16 2.08
N ASP A 73 -13.21 -6.11 2.63
CA ASP A 73 -14.67 -6.00 2.79
C ASP A 73 -15.06 -4.93 3.82
N VAL A 74 -16.34 -4.54 3.82
CA VAL A 74 -16.90 -3.67 4.87
C VAL A 74 -16.71 -4.37 6.21
N GLY A 75 -16.15 -3.66 7.20
CA GLY A 75 -15.83 -4.22 8.51
C GLY A 75 -14.46 -4.89 8.63
N ALA A 76 -13.67 -5.04 7.56
CA ALA A 76 -12.33 -5.66 7.62
C ALA A 76 -11.24 -4.85 8.36
N GLY A 77 -11.60 -3.69 8.94
CA GLY A 77 -10.66 -2.84 9.69
C GLY A 77 -9.70 -2.02 8.82
N LYS A 78 -10.08 -1.69 7.56
CA LYS A 78 -9.28 -0.86 6.65
C LYS A 78 -8.95 0.54 7.18
N THR A 79 -9.74 1.04 8.13
CA THR A 79 -9.55 2.36 8.76
C THR A 79 -8.46 2.35 9.83
N LEU A 80 -8.09 1.17 10.33
CA LEU A 80 -7.00 1.01 11.28
C LEU A 80 -5.64 0.95 10.58
N VAL A 81 -5.60 0.31 9.41
CA VAL A 81 -4.42 0.15 8.55
C VAL A 81 -4.06 1.48 7.90
#